data_AF-A0A4P8YFN7-F1
#
_entry.id   AF-A0A4P8YFN7-F1
#
_cell.length_a   1.000
_cell.length_b   1.000
_cell.length_c   1.000
_cell.angle_alpha   90.00
_cell.angle_beta   90.00
_cell.angle_gamma   90.00
#
_symmetry.space_group_name_H-M   'P 1'
#
loop_
_entity.id
_entity.type
_entity.pdbx_description
1 polymer ?
#
loop_
_entity_poly.entity_id
_entity_poly.type
_entity_poly.pdbx_seq_one_letter_code
_entity_poly.pdbx_strand_id
1 'polypeptide(L)'
;MWYQQTLILSAKPRGFHLVTDELLGQMRELADIQIGLLHLLLQHTSASLTLNENCDPTVRQDMEQHFLRTVPENARYQHDYEGPDDMPAHIKSSLLGASLTLPVRLGRVELGRWQGIWLGEHRIHGGSRRIVATLQGSKTMTSSELLQYCMAKTGAQQSVHSDWKATQIKVGDVLFAMVQEVDGRPAVSLKTSTPLADLLRQRHQDLFPTPHLNQDKWSTLFLDGSLPASQIYSLVNDSYQQALDLLSEEKRRKLMGG
;
A
#
# COMPACT_ATOMS: atom_id res chain seq x y z
N MET A 1 2.98 -9.00 5.13
CA MET A 1 3.39 -9.80 3.95
C MET A 1 4.69 -9.26 3.40
N TRP A 2 5.42 -10.11 2.69
CA TRP A 2 6.71 -9.80 2.07
C TRP A 2 6.65 -10.19 0.60
N TYR A 3 6.98 -9.25 -0.28
CA TYR A 3 7.18 -9.46 -1.69
C TYR A 3 8.58 -8.99 -2.05
N GLN A 4 9.28 -9.77 -2.87
CA GLN A 4 10.57 -9.36 -3.39
C GLN A 4 10.64 -9.72 -4.86
N GLN A 5 11.04 -8.75 -5.68
CA GLN A 5 11.22 -8.95 -7.11
C GLN A 5 12.44 -8.18 -7.62
N THR A 6 12.94 -8.61 -8.77
CA THR A 6 13.94 -7.85 -9.52
C THR A 6 13.22 -7.02 -10.58
N LEU A 7 13.51 -5.72 -10.61
CA LEU A 7 13.08 -4.77 -11.63
C LEU A 7 14.25 -4.46 -12.56
N ILE A 8 13.94 -4.23 -13.84
CA ILE A 8 14.92 -3.82 -14.83
C ILE A 8 14.50 -2.47 -15.40
N LEU A 9 15.39 -1.48 -15.27
CA LEU A 9 15.28 -0.20 -15.96
C LEU A 9 16.01 -0.30 -17.30
N SER A 10 15.38 0.24 -18.33
CA SER A 10 15.94 0.43 -19.66
C SER A 10 17.24 1.24 -19.59
N ALA A 11 18.15 0.96 -20.53
CA ALA A 11 19.41 1.69 -20.61
C ALA A 11 19.15 3.19 -20.83
N LYS A 12 19.85 4.02 -20.06
CA LYS A 12 19.80 5.48 -20.18
C LYS A 12 21.18 6.01 -20.55
N PRO A 13 21.27 7.15 -21.26
CA PRO A 13 22.53 7.87 -21.40
C PRO A 13 22.94 8.50 -20.06
N ARG A 14 24.19 8.95 -19.95
CA ARG A 14 24.68 9.71 -18.78
C ARG A 14 23.74 10.88 -18.44
N GLY A 15 23.46 11.05 -17.14
CA GLY A 15 22.63 12.11 -16.58
C GLY A 15 21.56 11.58 -15.62
N PHE A 16 20.66 12.47 -15.21
CA PHE A 16 19.56 12.16 -14.31
C PHE A 16 18.25 11.92 -15.08
N HIS A 17 17.54 10.85 -14.71
CA HIS A 17 16.33 10.39 -15.40
C HIS A 17 15.21 10.16 -14.39
N LEU A 18 14.02 10.72 -14.65
CA LEU A 18 12.83 10.39 -13.89
C LEU A 18 12.34 8.99 -14.30
N VAL A 19 12.37 8.04 -13.37
CA VAL A 19 12.07 6.61 -13.62
C VAL A 19 10.90 6.10 -12.78
N THR A 20 10.15 6.99 -12.11
CA THR A 20 9.03 6.62 -11.23
C THR A 20 8.05 5.66 -11.92
N ASP A 21 7.53 6.02 -13.09
CA ASP A 21 6.49 5.23 -13.76
C ASP A 21 7.04 3.91 -14.33
N GLU A 22 8.25 3.95 -14.90
CA GLU A 22 8.95 2.77 -15.42
C GLU A 22 9.22 1.74 -14.31
N LEU A 23 9.58 2.22 -13.12
CA LEU A 23 9.87 1.38 -11.95
C LEU A 23 8.58 0.84 -11.32
N LEU A 24 7.63 1.71 -10.99
CA LEU A 24 6.41 1.33 -10.29
C LEU A 24 5.45 0.54 -11.18
N GLY A 25 5.45 0.75 -12.49
CA GLY A 25 4.64 -0.03 -13.45
C GLY A 25 4.99 -1.53 -13.49
N GLN A 26 6.15 -1.91 -12.97
CA GLN A 26 6.58 -3.31 -12.86
C GLN A 26 6.11 -4.00 -11.56
N MET A 27 5.55 -3.25 -10.60
CA MET A 27 5.22 -3.74 -9.26
C MET A 27 3.71 -3.89 -9.06
N ARG A 28 3.15 -5.04 -9.47
CA ARG A 28 1.70 -5.28 -9.42
C ARG A 28 1.19 -5.45 -7.98
N GLU A 29 2.03 -6.02 -7.14
CA GLU A 29 1.79 -6.35 -5.73
C GLU A 29 1.64 -5.09 -4.86
N LEU A 30 2.03 -3.91 -5.37
CA LEU A 30 1.75 -2.65 -4.69
C LEU A 30 0.26 -2.53 -4.39
N ALA A 31 -0.61 -2.84 -5.36
CA ALA A 31 -2.06 -2.70 -5.22
C ALA A 31 -2.66 -3.48 -4.03
N ASP A 32 -1.99 -4.55 -3.59
CA ASP A 32 -2.44 -5.39 -2.47
C ASP A 32 -2.04 -4.82 -1.10
N ILE A 33 -1.14 -3.83 -1.05
CA ILE A 33 -0.62 -3.26 0.20
C ILE A 33 -1.44 -2.06 0.63
N GLN A 34 -2.07 -2.17 1.80
CA GLN A 34 -2.80 -1.09 2.42
C GLN A 34 -1.86 -0.09 3.11
N ILE A 35 -0.90 -0.58 3.89
CA ILE A 35 0.12 0.21 4.58
C ILE A 35 1.41 -0.60 4.57
N GLY A 36 2.52 0.02 4.16
CA GLY A 36 3.78 -0.69 4.05
C GLY A 36 5.00 0.19 3.80
N LEU A 37 6.10 -0.49 3.51
CA LEU A 37 7.37 0.08 3.10
C LEU A 37 7.85 -0.64 1.83
N LEU A 38 8.26 0.15 0.85
CA LEU A 38 8.95 -0.29 -0.35
C LEU A 38 10.43 0.08 -0.22
N HIS A 39 11.29 -0.93 -0.11
CA HIS A 39 12.73 -0.76 -0.21
C HIS A 39 13.20 -1.08 -1.63
N LEU A 40 13.97 -0.18 -2.23
CA LEU A 40 14.57 -0.31 -3.55
C LEU A 40 16.08 -0.31 -3.40
N LEU A 41 16.76 -1.34 -3.89
CA LEU A 41 18.22 -1.42 -3.95
C LEU A 41 18.68 -1.51 -5.40
N LEU A 42 19.36 -0.47 -5.88
CA LEU A 42 20.07 -0.48 -7.14
C LEU A 42 21.35 -1.32 -6.97
N GLN A 43 21.46 -2.41 -7.73
CA GLN A 43 22.60 -3.33 -7.64
C GLN A 43 23.74 -2.94 -8.59
N HIS A 44 24.11 -1.67 -8.56
CA HIS A 44 25.14 -1.07 -9.42
C HIS A 44 25.95 -0.06 -8.60
N THR A 45 27.26 -0.05 -8.78
CA THR A 45 28.17 0.85 -8.08
C THR A 45 28.41 2.17 -8.81
N SER A 46 28.13 2.22 -10.11
CA SER A 46 28.39 3.35 -10.99
C SER A 46 27.12 4.16 -11.34
N ALA A 47 26.02 3.92 -10.64
CA ALA A 47 24.74 4.61 -10.83
C ALA A 47 24.07 4.80 -9.47
N SER A 48 23.16 5.77 -9.37
CA SER A 48 22.51 6.15 -8.12
C SER A 48 20.99 6.15 -8.22
N LEU A 49 20.32 6.02 -7.07
CA LEU A 49 18.87 6.12 -6.94
C LEU A 49 18.51 7.16 -5.88
N THR A 50 17.78 8.21 -6.27
CA THR A 50 17.48 9.35 -5.39
C THR A 50 16.05 9.87 -5.58
N LEU A 51 15.56 10.67 -4.63
CA LEU A 51 14.30 11.42 -4.75
C LEU A 51 14.59 12.87 -5.07
N ASN A 52 13.99 13.40 -6.13
CA ASN A 52 14.10 14.82 -6.48
C ASN A 52 12.90 15.26 -7.34
N GLU A 53 12.94 16.45 -7.92
CA GLU A 53 11.81 17.08 -8.60
C GLU A 53 11.25 16.25 -9.77
N ASN A 54 9.93 16.08 -9.86
CA ASN A 54 9.28 15.33 -10.92
C ASN A 54 8.79 16.19 -12.11
N CYS A 55 8.77 17.51 -11.96
CA CYS A 55 8.12 18.43 -12.89
C CYS A 55 9.10 19.05 -13.88
N ASP A 56 10.09 19.80 -13.37
CA ASP A 56 10.99 20.59 -14.22
C ASP A 56 12.22 19.77 -14.70
N PRO A 57 12.37 19.53 -16.02
CA PRO A 57 13.54 18.84 -16.55
C PRO A 57 14.87 19.59 -16.37
N THR A 58 14.85 20.91 -16.17
CA THR A 58 16.07 21.71 -16.01
C THR A 58 16.83 21.35 -14.73
N VAL A 59 16.13 20.96 -13.65
CA VAL A 59 16.76 20.50 -12.41
C VAL A 59 17.63 19.26 -12.64
N ARG A 60 17.21 18.35 -13.52
CA ARG A 60 18.01 17.18 -13.91
C ARG A 60 19.29 17.57 -14.66
N GLN A 61 19.21 18.60 -15.50
CA GLN A 61 20.36 19.12 -16.24
C GLN A 61 21.34 19.83 -15.31
N ASP A 62 20.85 20.68 -14.41
CA ASP A 62 21.68 21.41 -13.44
C ASP A 62 22.38 20.46 -12.47
N MET A 63 21.70 19.40 -12.03
CA MET A 63 22.29 18.33 -11.23
C MET A 63 23.45 17.65 -11.96
N GLU A 64 23.29 17.29 -13.23
CA GLU A 64 24.38 16.70 -14.03
C GLU A 64 25.54 17.68 -14.19
N GLN A 65 25.25 18.94 -14.54
CA GLN A 65 26.26 19.98 -14.70
C GLN A 65 27.02 20.25 -13.40
N HIS A 66 26.35 20.18 -12.25
CA HIS A 66 26.99 20.29 -10.95
C HIS A 66 28.01 19.16 -10.73
N PHE A 67 27.59 17.91 -10.93
CA PHE A 67 28.47 16.76 -10.74
C PHE A 67 29.63 16.68 -11.73
N LEU A 68 29.45 17.14 -12.97
CA LEU A 68 30.55 17.25 -13.94
C LEU A 68 31.64 18.23 -13.47
N ARG A 69 31.29 19.25 -12.68
CA ARG A 69 32.26 20.21 -12.12
C ARG A 69 32.88 19.71 -10.82
N THR A 70 32.10 19.09 -9.93
CA THR A 70 32.57 18.70 -8.59
C THR A 70 33.24 17.34 -8.56
N VAL A 71 32.91 16.45 -9.50
CA VAL A 71 33.53 15.13 -9.68
C VAL A 71 33.96 14.98 -11.15
N PRO A 72 35.01 15.71 -11.58
CA PRO A 72 35.38 15.80 -12.99
C PRO A 72 36.11 14.55 -13.48
N GLU A 73 35.86 14.17 -14.73
CA GLU A 73 36.42 12.95 -15.35
C GLU A 73 37.94 13.01 -15.60
N ASN A 74 38.50 14.22 -15.65
CA ASN A 74 39.93 14.45 -15.85
C ASN A 74 40.72 14.67 -14.54
N ALA A 75 40.11 14.41 -13.38
CA ALA A 75 40.84 14.40 -12.12
C ALA A 75 41.81 13.20 -12.06
N ARG A 76 42.82 13.30 -11.18
CA ARG A 76 43.87 12.28 -11.02
C ARG A 76 43.40 11.09 -10.19
N TYR A 77 42.41 10.36 -10.69
CA TYR A 77 41.98 9.11 -10.09
C TYR A 77 42.92 7.97 -10.47
N GLN A 78 43.12 7.02 -9.56
CA GLN A 78 43.90 5.81 -9.82
C GLN A 78 43.06 4.68 -10.44
N HIS A 79 41.73 4.80 -10.38
CA HIS A 79 40.79 3.78 -10.82
C HIS A 79 40.12 4.23 -12.13
N ASP A 80 40.77 3.97 -13.25
CA ASP A 80 40.32 4.37 -14.60
C ASP A 80 40.26 3.18 -15.56
N TYR A 81 40.17 1.97 -15.01
CA TYR A 81 40.23 0.70 -15.75
C TYR A 81 39.15 0.59 -16.82
N GLU A 82 37.97 1.18 -16.60
CA GLU A 82 36.86 1.19 -17.55
C GLU A 82 36.66 2.53 -18.26
N GLY A 83 37.66 3.41 -18.23
CA GLY A 83 37.65 4.71 -18.89
C GLY A 83 37.54 5.90 -17.93
N PRO A 84 37.50 7.14 -18.48
CA PRO A 84 37.60 8.37 -17.69
C PRO A 84 36.37 8.64 -16.81
N ASP A 85 35.23 8.01 -17.08
CA ASP A 85 33.99 8.14 -16.32
C ASP A 85 33.83 7.09 -15.20
N ASP A 86 34.80 6.17 -15.05
CA ASP A 86 34.75 5.05 -14.13
C ASP A 86 34.75 5.49 -12.65
N MET A 87 35.89 5.95 -12.11
CA MET A 87 35.95 6.45 -10.73
C MET A 87 34.94 7.58 -10.44
N PRO A 88 34.74 8.58 -11.33
CA PRO A 88 33.72 9.60 -11.11
C PRO A 88 32.33 9.00 -10.86
N ALA A 89 31.95 7.97 -11.61
CA ALA A 89 30.65 7.31 -11.44
C ALA A 89 30.50 6.64 -10.07
N HIS A 90 31.58 6.02 -9.58
CA HIS A 90 31.62 5.46 -8.22
C HIS A 90 31.45 6.54 -7.15
N ILE A 91 32.16 7.67 -7.27
CA ILE A 91 32.06 8.79 -6.32
C ILE A 91 30.63 9.36 -6.31
N LYS A 92 30.08 9.68 -7.49
CA LYS A 92 28.72 10.24 -7.63
C LYS A 92 27.68 9.28 -7.05
N SER A 93 27.83 7.98 -7.30
CA SER A 93 26.99 6.93 -6.72
C SER A 93 27.07 6.91 -5.19
N SER A 94 28.26 6.92 -4.60
CA SER A 94 28.44 6.92 -3.15
C SER A 94 27.90 8.19 -2.47
N LEU A 95 27.96 9.34 -3.15
CA LEU A 95 27.43 10.60 -2.61
C LEU A 95 25.89 10.65 -2.59
N LEU A 96 25.25 10.11 -3.63
CA LEU A 96 23.78 10.14 -3.78
C LEU A 96 23.09 8.95 -3.11
N GLY A 97 23.77 7.80 -3.07
CA GLY A 97 23.22 6.54 -2.60
C GLY A 97 22.64 5.66 -3.71
N ALA A 98 22.51 4.37 -3.39
CA ALA A 98 22.00 3.33 -4.28
C ALA A 98 20.69 2.70 -3.78
N SER A 99 20.06 3.27 -2.75
CA SER A 99 18.85 2.70 -2.17
C SER A 99 17.85 3.75 -1.69
N LEU A 100 16.57 3.40 -1.80
CA LEU A 100 15.47 4.20 -1.28
C LEU A 100 14.56 3.32 -0.40
N THR A 101 14.03 3.90 0.68
CA THR A 101 12.95 3.32 1.47
C THR A 101 11.77 4.26 1.42
N LEU A 102 10.67 3.82 0.84
CA LEU A 102 9.51 4.65 0.51
C LEU A 102 8.26 4.12 1.23
N PRO A 103 7.46 4.98 1.89
CA PRO A 103 6.18 4.57 2.44
C PRO A 103 5.20 4.17 1.34
N VAL A 104 4.38 3.16 1.62
CA VAL A 104 3.30 2.69 0.75
C VAL A 104 1.99 2.80 1.49
N ARG A 105 0.97 3.34 0.83
CA ARG A 105 -0.38 3.47 1.34
C ARG A 105 -1.40 3.29 0.22
N LEU A 106 -2.46 2.52 0.50
CA LEU A 106 -3.57 2.28 -0.43
C LEU A 106 -3.10 1.93 -1.86
N GLY A 107 -2.15 1.02 -1.92
CA GLY A 107 -1.58 0.53 -3.16
C GLY A 107 -0.65 1.48 -3.91
N ARG A 108 -0.25 2.60 -3.29
CA ARG A 108 0.58 3.64 -3.92
C ARG A 108 1.79 3.97 -3.06
N VAL A 109 2.87 4.35 -3.72
CA VAL A 109 4.03 4.93 -3.02
C VAL A 109 3.68 6.37 -2.64
N GLU A 110 3.86 6.71 -1.37
CA GLU A 110 3.55 8.03 -0.82
C GLU A 110 4.74 8.98 -1.04
N LEU A 111 4.79 9.58 -2.22
CA LEU A 111 5.75 10.63 -2.55
C LEU A 111 5.15 12.02 -2.28
N GLY A 112 6.01 12.98 -1.90
CA GLY A 112 5.62 14.38 -1.88
C GLY A 112 5.20 14.87 -3.27
N ARG A 113 4.40 15.94 -3.34
CA ARG A 113 3.82 16.48 -4.59
C ARG A 113 4.84 16.62 -5.73
N TRP A 114 6.04 17.07 -5.40
CA TRP A 114 7.11 17.32 -6.35
C TRP A 114 8.16 16.22 -6.38
N GLN A 115 8.03 15.16 -5.58
CA GLN A 115 9.02 14.09 -5.54
C GLN A 115 8.78 13.07 -6.64
N GLY A 116 9.88 12.64 -7.26
CA GLY A 116 9.96 11.53 -8.20
C GLY A 116 11.22 10.72 -7.94
N ILE A 117 11.18 9.44 -8.31
CA ILE A 117 12.32 8.53 -8.22
C ILE A 117 13.20 8.78 -9.44
N TRP A 118 14.45 9.16 -9.19
CA TRP A 118 15.44 9.42 -10.22
C TRP A 118 16.49 8.32 -10.27
N LEU A 119 16.82 7.88 -11.48
CA LEU A 119 18.06 7.16 -11.77
C LEU A 119 19.12 8.19 -12.19
N GLY A 120 20.19 8.31 -11.40
CA GLY A 120 21.41 9.00 -11.84
C GLY A 120 22.32 8.00 -12.54
N GLU A 121 22.36 8.06 -13.87
CA GLU A 121 23.29 7.29 -14.69
C GLU A 121 24.59 8.06 -14.86
N HIS A 122 25.69 7.56 -14.28
CA HIS A 122 26.95 8.31 -14.24
C HIS A 122 27.96 7.86 -15.29
N ARG A 123 27.69 6.75 -15.99
CA ARG A 123 28.50 6.25 -17.09
C ARG A 123 27.93 6.72 -18.43
N ILE A 124 28.80 7.00 -19.39
CA ILE A 124 28.44 7.30 -20.78
C ILE A 124 27.72 6.10 -21.40
N HIS A 125 28.17 4.88 -21.07
CA HIS A 125 27.61 3.62 -21.56
C HIS A 125 27.25 2.68 -20.39
N GLY A 126 26.24 3.03 -19.59
CA GLY A 126 25.88 2.28 -18.38
C GLY A 126 25.00 1.03 -18.57
N GLY A 127 24.35 0.89 -19.74
CA GLY A 127 23.44 -0.22 -20.01
C GLY A 127 22.17 -0.22 -19.15
N SER A 128 21.44 -1.33 -19.14
CA SER A 128 20.24 -1.50 -18.30
C SER A 128 20.60 -1.63 -16.82
N ARG A 129 19.77 -1.09 -15.94
CA ARG A 129 20.01 -1.11 -14.50
C ARG A 129 19.07 -2.07 -13.78
N ARG A 130 19.63 -2.82 -12.83
CA ARG A 130 18.93 -3.84 -12.04
C ARG A 130 18.63 -3.31 -10.65
N ILE A 131 17.37 -3.39 -10.23
CA ILE A 131 16.92 -2.97 -8.90
C ILE A 131 16.25 -4.16 -8.21
N VAL A 132 16.61 -4.43 -6.96
CA VAL A 132 15.86 -5.34 -6.10
C VAL A 132 14.83 -4.52 -5.34
N ALA A 133 13.55 -4.81 -5.56
CA ALA A 133 12.45 -4.21 -4.85
C ALA A 133 11.95 -5.20 -3.78
N THR A 134 11.96 -4.76 -2.53
CA THR A 134 11.39 -5.51 -1.38
C THR A 134 10.24 -4.69 -0.82
N LEU A 135 9.02 -5.22 -0.95
CA LEU A 135 7.79 -4.61 -0.46
C LEU A 135 7.30 -5.39 0.76
N GLN A 136 7.07 -4.68 1.86
CA GLN A 136 6.49 -5.26 3.07
C GLN A 136 5.34 -4.41 3.59
N GLY A 137 4.31 -5.05 4.14
CA GLY A 137 3.17 -4.33 4.67
C GLY A 137 1.97 -5.20 5.05
N SER A 138 0.90 -4.53 5.49
CA SER A 138 -0.41 -5.15 5.68
C SER A 138 -1.20 -5.16 4.37
N LYS A 139 -1.95 -6.24 4.15
CA LYS A 139 -2.84 -6.33 2.98
C LYS A 139 -4.03 -5.41 3.12
N THR A 140 -4.57 -5.02 1.97
CA THR A 140 -5.97 -4.63 1.86
C THR A 140 -6.89 -5.81 2.18
N MET A 141 -7.91 -5.59 3.01
CA MET A 141 -8.88 -6.63 3.37
C MET A 141 -9.77 -6.95 2.17
N THR A 142 -9.92 -8.23 1.84
CA THR A 142 -10.88 -8.67 0.81
C THR A 142 -12.22 -9.09 1.42
N SER A 143 -13.30 -9.02 0.62
CA SER A 143 -14.62 -9.52 1.02
C SER A 143 -14.59 -11.00 1.41
N SER A 144 -13.81 -11.82 0.70
CA SER A 144 -13.67 -13.25 0.99
C SER A 144 -12.96 -13.52 2.32
N GLU A 145 -11.86 -12.82 2.61
CA GLU A 145 -11.15 -12.92 3.89
C GLU A 145 -12.05 -12.49 5.06
N LEU A 146 -12.81 -11.41 4.89
CA LEU A 146 -13.76 -10.95 5.89
C LEU A 146 -14.91 -11.94 6.11
N LEU A 147 -15.49 -12.48 5.04
CA LEU A 147 -16.52 -13.50 5.11
C LEU A 147 -16.02 -14.73 5.86
N GLN A 148 -14.83 -15.22 5.53
CA GLN A 148 -14.22 -16.35 6.22
C GLN A 148 -14.02 -16.06 7.71
N TYR A 149 -13.55 -14.87 8.07
CA TYR A 149 -13.38 -14.45 9.47
C TYR A 149 -14.72 -14.41 10.22
N CYS A 150 -15.77 -13.88 9.60
CA CYS A 150 -17.11 -13.86 10.19
C CYS A 150 -17.70 -15.27 10.36
N MET A 151 -17.51 -16.14 9.37
CA MET A 151 -18.02 -17.52 9.38
C MET A 151 -17.28 -18.43 10.36
N ALA A 152 -16.06 -18.06 10.80
CA ALA A 152 -15.34 -18.75 11.86
C ALA A 152 -15.95 -18.53 13.26
N LYS A 153 -16.92 -17.60 13.41
CA LYS A 153 -17.58 -17.36 14.69
C LYS A 153 -18.63 -18.43 14.99
N THR A 154 -18.69 -18.85 16.25
CA THR A 154 -19.61 -19.90 16.70
C THR A 154 -21.06 -19.57 16.37
N GLY A 155 -21.73 -20.46 15.63
CA GLY A 155 -23.13 -20.27 15.25
C GLY A 155 -23.39 -19.19 14.21
N ALA A 156 -22.34 -18.69 13.54
CA ALA A 156 -22.49 -17.81 12.39
C ALA A 156 -23.11 -18.56 11.21
N GLN A 157 -24.08 -17.93 10.57
CA GLN A 157 -24.75 -18.42 9.37
C GLN A 157 -24.77 -17.32 8.32
N GLN A 158 -24.55 -17.69 7.06
CA GLN A 158 -24.66 -16.77 5.93
C GLN A 158 -25.93 -17.03 5.13
N SER A 159 -26.51 -15.95 4.61
CA SER A 159 -27.59 -15.99 3.64
C SER A 159 -27.38 -14.90 2.60
N VAL A 160 -27.67 -15.21 1.34
CA VAL A 160 -27.59 -14.23 0.26
C VAL A 160 -28.94 -13.54 0.15
N HIS A 161 -28.93 -12.21 0.20
CA HIS A 161 -30.12 -11.41 -0.08
C HIS A 161 -30.05 -10.93 -1.53
N SER A 162 -30.86 -11.55 -2.40
CA SER A 162 -30.85 -11.30 -3.86
C SER A 162 -31.08 -9.85 -4.22
N ASP A 163 -31.98 -9.17 -3.50
CA ASP A 163 -32.39 -7.79 -3.83
C ASP A 163 -31.30 -6.75 -3.56
N TRP A 164 -30.41 -7.02 -2.61
CA TRP A 164 -29.36 -6.07 -2.18
C TRP A 164 -27.98 -6.48 -2.70
N LYS A 165 -27.88 -7.60 -3.43
CA LYS A 165 -26.60 -8.23 -3.80
C LYS A 165 -25.63 -8.30 -2.62
N ALA A 166 -26.17 -8.59 -1.44
CA ALA A 166 -25.43 -8.54 -0.19
C ALA A 166 -25.42 -9.92 0.49
N THR A 167 -24.29 -10.24 1.12
CA THR A 167 -24.16 -11.43 1.97
C THR A 167 -24.41 -11.03 3.41
N GLN A 168 -25.53 -11.50 3.95
CA GLN A 168 -25.91 -11.29 5.34
C GLN A 168 -25.31 -12.38 6.22
N ILE A 169 -24.71 -11.97 7.33
CA ILE A 169 -24.11 -12.87 8.32
C ILE A 169 -24.81 -12.68 9.66
N LYS A 170 -25.41 -13.76 10.16
CA LYS A 170 -26.26 -13.78 11.35
C LYS A 170 -25.70 -14.74 12.39
N VAL A 171 -26.02 -14.49 13.66
CA VAL A 171 -25.88 -15.46 14.76
C VAL A 171 -27.27 -15.71 15.34
N GLY A 172 -27.74 -16.95 15.24
CA GLY A 172 -29.18 -17.23 15.36
C GLY A 172 -29.97 -16.43 14.33
N ASP A 173 -30.93 -15.62 14.79
CA ASP A 173 -31.77 -14.78 13.91
C ASP A 173 -31.26 -13.33 13.79
N VAL A 174 -30.15 -12.99 14.47
CA VAL A 174 -29.67 -11.61 14.58
C VAL A 174 -28.51 -11.37 13.61
N LEU A 175 -28.69 -10.45 12.66
CA LEU A 175 -27.64 -9.97 11.75
C LEU A 175 -26.52 -9.29 12.53
N PHE A 176 -25.26 -9.56 12.22
CA PHE A 176 -24.12 -8.83 12.80
C PHE A 176 -23.16 -8.29 11.72
N ALA A 177 -23.18 -8.82 10.51
CA ALA A 177 -22.40 -8.26 9.42
C ALA A 177 -23.17 -8.39 8.11
N MET A 178 -22.96 -7.43 7.22
CA MET A 178 -23.49 -7.47 5.87
C MET A 178 -22.39 -7.04 4.91
N VAL A 179 -21.90 -8.00 4.11
CA VAL A 179 -20.84 -7.76 3.13
C VAL A 179 -21.49 -7.48 1.78
N GLN A 180 -21.10 -6.37 1.16
CA GLN A 180 -21.73 -5.88 -0.06
C GLN A 180 -20.74 -5.07 -0.89
N GLU A 181 -21.15 -4.67 -2.09
CA GLU A 181 -20.42 -3.74 -2.93
C GLU A 181 -21.17 -2.41 -2.94
N VAL A 182 -20.47 -1.31 -2.67
CA VAL A 182 -21.02 0.05 -2.72
C VAL A 182 -20.17 0.86 -3.69
N ASP A 183 -20.79 1.43 -4.72
CA ASP A 183 -20.11 2.21 -5.77
C ASP A 183 -18.91 1.48 -6.41
N GLY A 184 -19.03 0.17 -6.62
CA GLY A 184 -17.96 -0.66 -7.22
C GLY A 184 -16.86 -1.07 -6.24
N ARG A 185 -16.99 -0.74 -4.94
CA ARG A 185 -15.98 -1.00 -3.91
C ARG A 185 -16.48 -1.98 -2.86
N PRO A 186 -15.61 -2.88 -2.35
CA PRO A 186 -15.98 -3.82 -1.31
C PRO A 186 -16.25 -3.11 0.02
N ALA A 187 -17.40 -3.39 0.63
CA ALA A 187 -17.82 -2.76 1.88
C ALA A 187 -18.44 -3.76 2.86
N VAL A 188 -18.40 -3.43 4.14
CA VAL A 188 -19.12 -4.15 5.20
C VAL A 188 -19.92 -3.20 6.06
N SER A 189 -21.17 -3.57 6.34
CA SER A 189 -22.00 -2.94 7.37
C SER A 189 -21.93 -3.75 8.66
N LEU A 190 -21.62 -3.08 9.77
CA LEU A 190 -21.47 -3.66 11.10
C LEU A 190 -22.32 -2.91 12.11
N LYS A 191 -22.77 -3.61 13.16
CA LYS A 191 -23.38 -2.96 14.33
C LYS A 191 -22.32 -2.14 15.03
N THR A 192 -22.60 -0.87 15.23
CA THR A 192 -21.66 0.06 15.86
C THR A 192 -22.46 0.98 16.77
N SER A 193 -21.96 1.21 17.98
CA SER A 193 -22.56 2.20 18.87
C SER A 193 -22.38 3.61 18.28
N THR A 194 -23.36 4.49 18.52
CA THR A 194 -23.33 5.88 18.02
C THR A 194 -22.03 6.62 18.37
N PRO A 195 -21.48 6.54 19.61
CA PRO A 195 -20.23 7.23 19.95
C PRO A 195 -19.01 6.72 19.17
N LEU A 196 -18.92 5.40 18.94
CA LEU A 196 -17.81 4.81 18.18
C LEU A 196 -17.96 5.12 16.68
N ALA A 197 -19.18 5.10 16.15
CA ALA A 197 -19.46 5.50 14.78
C ALA A 197 -19.06 6.95 14.51
N ASP A 198 -19.40 7.87 15.41
CA ASP A 198 -19.05 9.29 15.28
C ASP A 198 -17.54 9.53 15.37
N LEU A 199 -16.85 8.86 16.29
CA LEU A 199 -15.39 8.92 16.41
C LEU A 199 -14.70 8.39 15.15
N LEU A 200 -15.18 7.27 14.61
CA LEU A 200 -14.61 6.67 13.39
C LEU A 200 -14.88 7.54 12.15
N ARG A 201 -16.07 8.14 12.02
CA ARG A 201 -16.40 9.10 10.94
C ARG A 201 -15.53 10.36 11.00
N GLN A 202 -15.19 10.85 12.19
CA GLN A 202 -14.28 12.00 12.34
C GLN A 202 -12.85 11.67 11.88
N ARG A 203 -12.41 10.43 12.05
CA ARG A 203 -11.02 10.01 11.79
C ARG A 203 -10.82 9.40 10.40
N HIS A 204 -11.86 8.85 9.80
CA HIS A 204 -11.81 8.12 8.55
C HIS A 204 -12.97 8.52 7.64
N GLN A 205 -12.64 9.01 6.44
CA GLN A 205 -13.64 9.39 5.43
C GLN A 205 -14.38 8.18 4.83
N ASP A 206 -13.89 6.96 5.09
CA ASP A 206 -14.44 5.72 4.52
C ASP A 206 -15.62 5.14 5.29
N LEU A 207 -16.07 5.79 6.38
CA LEU A 207 -17.27 5.40 7.11
C LEU A 207 -18.48 6.23 6.67
N PHE A 208 -19.55 5.55 6.29
CA PHE A 208 -20.80 6.18 5.89
C PHE A 208 -22.03 5.43 6.45
N PRO A 209 -23.17 6.12 6.64
CA PRO A 209 -24.41 5.49 7.05
C PRO A 209 -24.93 4.54 5.97
N THR A 210 -25.50 3.42 6.40
CA THR A 210 -26.03 2.39 5.49
C THR A 210 -27.39 2.85 4.93
N PRO A 211 -27.66 2.77 3.61
CA PRO A 211 -28.97 3.15 3.06
C PRO A 211 -30.09 2.18 3.44
N HIS A 212 -29.76 0.92 3.74
CA HIS A 212 -30.74 -0.16 3.96
C HIS A 212 -30.95 -0.56 5.43
N LEU A 213 -30.17 -0.01 6.36
CA LEU A 213 -30.19 -0.37 7.77
C LEU A 213 -30.38 0.86 8.65
N ASN A 214 -30.85 0.65 9.88
CA ASN A 214 -31.01 1.73 10.87
C ASN A 214 -29.64 2.39 11.13
N GLN A 215 -29.53 3.66 10.74
CA GLN A 215 -28.29 4.43 10.73
C GLN A 215 -27.75 4.76 12.13
N ASP A 216 -28.58 4.65 13.17
CA ASP A 216 -28.19 4.86 14.57
C ASP A 216 -27.46 3.65 15.16
N LYS A 217 -27.61 2.48 14.54
CA LYS A 217 -27.09 1.20 15.03
C LYS A 217 -26.08 0.55 14.08
N TRP A 218 -25.95 1.06 12.87
CA TRP A 218 -25.15 0.43 11.81
C TRP A 218 -24.26 1.45 11.11
N SER A 219 -23.00 1.08 10.95
CA SER A 219 -22.03 1.81 10.12
C SER A 219 -21.52 0.93 9.00
N THR A 220 -21.37 1.51 7.81
CA THR A 220 -20.74 0.85 6.66
C THR A 220 -19.35 1.42 6.46
N LEU A 221 -18.38 0.54 6.18
CA LEU A 221 -17.00 0.89 5.91
C LEU A 221 -16.49 0.16 4.67
N PHE A 222 -15.66 0.85 3.89
CA PHE A 222 -14.95 0.25 2.76
C PHE A 222 -13.78 -0.63 3.24
N LEU A 223 -13.68 -1.85 2.69
CA LEU A 223 -12.60 -2.80 3.01
C LEU A 223 -11.26 -2.41 2.36
N ASP A 224 -11.34 -1.67 1.25
CA ASP A 224 -10.22 -1.04 0.56
C ASP A 224 -9.95 0.40 1.04
N GLY A 225 -10.59 0.81 2.14
CA GLY A 225 -10.43 2.13 2.73
C GLY A 225 -9.19 2.28 3.61
N SER A 226 -9.14 3.39 4.34
CA SER A 226 -8.05 3.77 5.23
C SER A 226 -7.99 3.00 6.55
N LEU A 227 -9.02 2.23 6.92
CA LEU A 227 -9.04 1.46 8.17
C LEU A 227 -8.18 0.20 8.06
N PRO A 228 -7.15 0.03 8.90
CA PRO A 228 -6.35 -1.19 8.91
C PRO A 228 -7.20 -2.44 9.14
N ALA A 229 -6.82 -3.54 8.47
CA ALA A 229 -7.47 -4.85 8.63
C ALA A 229 -7.70 -5.27 10.10
N SER A 230 -6.75 -4.98 11.00
CA SER A 230 -6.87 -5.29 12.44
C SER A 230 -8.03 -4.54 13.12
N GLN A 231 -8.28 -3.28 12.73
CA GLN A 231 -9.41 -2.51 13.25
C GLN A 231 -10.72 -3.04 12.70
N ILE A 232 -10.76 -3.43 11.42
CA ILE A 232 -11.94 -4.07 10.81
C ILE A 232 -12.29 -5.35 11.58
N TYR A 233 -11.32 -6.21 11.89
CA TYR A 233 -11.54 -7.42 12.70
C TYR A 233 -12.08 -7.11 14.10
N SER A 234 -11.57 -6.05 14.75
CA SER A 234 -12.10 -5.59 16.04
C SER A 234 -13.58 -5.19 15.93
N LEU A 235 -13.94 -4.39 14.93
CA LEU A 235 -15.33 -3.97 14.72
C LEU A 235 -16.27 -5.14 14.43
N VAL A 236 -15.79 -6.17 13.72
CA VAL A 236 -16.56 -7.40 13.51
C VAL A 236 -16.80 -8.13 14.83
N ASN A 237 -15.80 -8.19 15.72
CA ASN A 237 -15.95 -8.80 17.04
C ASN A 237 -16.99 -8.07 17.88
N ASP A 238 -16.91 -6.74 17.94
CA ASP A 238 -17.84 -5.90 18.70
C ASP A 238 -19.26 -6.01 18.16
N SER A 239 -19.41 -6.06 16.83
CA SER A 239 -20.70 -6.24 16.18
C SER A 239 -21.32 -7.61 16.47
N TYR A 240 -20.50 -8.66 16.45
CA TYR A 240 -20.92 -10.02 16.81
C TYR A 240 -21.34 -10.10 18.28
N GLN A 241 -20.59 -9.49 19.20
CA GLN A 241 -20.95 -9.45 20.62
C GLN A 241 -22.28 -8.74 20.84
N GLN A 242 -22.50 -7.59 20.20
CA GLN A 242 -23.80 -6.90 20.25
C GLN A 242 -24.94 -7.77 19.71
N ALA A 243 -24.70 -8.60 18.69
CA ALA A 243 -25.70 -9.51 18.18
C ALA A 243 -26.00 -10.66 19.15
N LEU A 244 -24.98 -11.23 19.81
CA LEU A 244 -25.17 -12.17 20.90
C LEU A 244 -26.00 -11.54 22.02
N ASP A 245 -25.70 -10.30 22.40
CA ASP A 245 -26.39 -9.55 23.46
C ASP A 245 -27.87 -9.25 23.17
N LEU A 246 -28.32 -9.44 21.93
CA LEU A 246 -29.72 -9.34 21.53
C LEU A 246 -30.44 -10.69 21.48
N LEU A 247 -29.72 -11.82 21.55
CA LEU A 247 -30.33 -13.15 21.63
C LEU A 247 -30.90 -13.42 23.02
N SER A 248 -31.97 -14.23 23.10
CA SER A 248 -32.47 -14.74 24.39
C SER A 248 -31.44 -15.64 25.08
N GLU A 249 -31.47 -15.71 26.42
CA GLU A 249 -30.55 -16.53 27.21
C GLU A 249 -30.57 -18.01 26.77
N GLU A 250 -31.74 -18.56 26.46
CA GLU A 250 -31.89 -19.93 25.98
C GLU A 250 -31.14 -20.16 24.66
N LYS A 251 -31.27 -19.22 23.70
CA LYS A 251 -30.57 -19.30 22.41
C LYS A 251 -29.05 -19.15 22.59
N ARG A 252 -28.59 -18.26 23.48
CA ARG A 252 -27.15 -18.12 23.80
C ARG A 252 -26.58 -19.40 24.39
N ARG A 253 -27.27 -20.00 25.37
CA ARG A 253 -26.81 -21.23 26.03
C ARG A 253 -26.73 -22.41 25.04
N LYS A 254 -27.68 -22.50 24.10
CA LYS A 254 -27.67 -23.52 23.04
C LYS A 254 -26.51 -23.34 22.05
N LEU A 255 -26.11 -22.10 21.76
CA LEU A 255 -25.02 -21.78 20.82
C LEU A 255 -23.63 -21.94 21.45
N MET A 256 -23.50 -21.66 22.75
CA MET A 256 -22.21 -21.72 23.46
C MET A 256 -21.85 -23.11 23.98
N GLY A 257 -22.67 -24.13 23.71
CA GLY A 257 -22.51 -25.47 24.25
C GLY A 257 -22.76 -25.49 25.75
N GLY A 258 -24.01 -25.82 26.14
CA GLY A 258 -24.29 -26.25 27.51
C GLY A 258 -23.54 -27.54 27.84
#